data_AF-A0A7W1N357-F1
#
_entry.id   AF-A0A7W1N357-F1
#
_cell.length_a   1.000
_cell.length_b   1.000
_cell.length_c   1.000
_cell.angle_alpha   90.00
_cell.angle_beta   90.00
_cell.angle_gamma   90.00
#
_symmetry.space_group_name_H-M   'P 1'
#
loop_
_entity.id
_entity.type
_entity.pdbx_description
1 polymer ?
#
loop_
_entity_poly.entity_id
_entity_poly.type
_entity_poly.pdbx_seq_one_letter_code
_entity_poly.pdbx_strand_id
1 'polypeptide(L)' 'MSETDDLSQRLETLEAEEREVSALRRKLHDRLASFPNDVTVQQERDLSARRRELHAEIDRLRVERRAQEGRLS' A
#
# COMPACT_ATOMS: atom_id res chain seq x y z
N MET A 1 -8.35 -20.34 -13.01
CA MET A 1 -7.40 -19.65 -12.10
C MET A 1 -7.59 -20.26 -10.73
N SER A 2 -6.49 -20.53 -10.01
CA SER A 2 -6.55 -20.99 -8.63
C SER A 2 -6.85 -19.81 -7.70
N GLU A 3 -7.47 -20.06 -6.54
CA GLU A 3 -7.69 -19.05 -5.49
C GLU A 3 -6.34 -18.40 -5.05
N THR A 4 -5.25 -19.17 -5.10
CA THR A 4 -3.89 -18.66 -4.84
C THR A 4 -3.38 -17.73 -5.96
N ASP A 5 -3.78 -17.96 -7.21
CA ASP A 5 -3.43 -17.07 -8.34
C ASP A 5 -4.16 -15.74 -8.19
N ASP A 6 -5.44 -15.77 -7.78
CA ASP A 6 -6.26 -14.58 -7.53
C ASP A 6 -5.68 -13.72 -6.40
N LEU A 7 -5.27 -14.35 -5.28
CA LEU A 7 -4.59 -13.67 -4.17
C LEU A 7 -3.25 -13.06 -4.61
N SER A 8 -2.50 -13.75 -5.45
CA SER A 8 -1.20 -13.27 -5.94
C SER A 8 -1.37 -12.04 -6.82
N GLN A 9 -2.33 -12.05 -7.74
CA GLN A 9 -2.63 -10.90 -8.59
C GLN A 9 -3.15 -9.71 -7.77
N ARG A 10 -3.99 -9.97 -6.76
CA ARG A 10 -4.49 -8.93 -5.87
C ARG A 10 -3.35 -8.29 -5.06
N LEU A 11 -2.44 -9.11 -4.52
CA LEU A 11 -1.25 -8.64 -3.81
C LEU A 11 -0.37 -7.78 -4.70
N GLU A 12 -0.07 -8.22 -5.92
CA GLU A 12 0.76 -7.45 -6.87
C GLU A 12 0.14 -6.07 -7.16
N THR A 13 -1.18 -6.04 -7.35
CA THR A 13 -1.92 -4.79 -7.59
C THR A 13 -1.80 -3.83 -6.40
N LEU A 14 -2.02 -4.33 -5.18
CA LEU A 14 -1.95 -3.51 -3.97
C LEU A 14 -0.51 -3.06 -3.66
N GLU A 15 0.48 -3.90 -3.92
CA GLU A 15 1.90 -3.56 -3.78
C GLU A 15 2.35 -2.53 -4.83
N ALA A 16 1.76 -2.52 -6.02
CA ALA A 16 1.95 -1.44 -6.99
C ALA A 16 1.33 -0.12 -6.49
N GLU A 17 0.09 -0.16 -6.00
CA GLU A 17 -0.58 1.02 -5.45
C GLU A 17 0.17 1.62 -4.24
N GLU A 18 0.64 0.77 -3.31
CA GLU A 18 1.42 1.22 -2.15
C GLU A 18 2.68 1.97 -2.58
N ARG A 19 3.40 1.43 -3.58
CA ARG A 19 4.61 2.07 -4.12
C ARG A 19 4.32 3.44 -4.71
N GLU A 20 3.21 3.58 -5.44
CA GLU A 20 2.78 4.86 -6.02
C GLU A 20 2.41 5.87 -4.92
N VAL A 21 1.59 5.48 -3.95
CA VAL A 21 1.20 6.31 -2.80
C VAL A 21 2.44 6.75 -2.01
N SER A 22 3.37 5.84 -1.76
CA SER A 22 4.64 6.13 -1.09
C SER A 22 5.51 7.11 -1.86
N ALA A 23 5.58 6.99 -3.20
CA ALA A 23 6.31 7.92 -4.04
C ALA A 23 5.70 9.32 -4.03
N LEU A 24 4.37 9.42 -4.15
CA LEU A 24 3.65 10.70 -4.07
C LEU A 24 3.84 11.37 -2.71
N ARG A 25 3.69 10.60 -1.62
CA ARG A 25 3.88 11.10 -0.26
C ARG A 25 5.28 11.66 -0.05
N ARG A 26 6.33 10.95 -0.50
CA ARG A 26 7.72 11.46 -0.43
C ARG A 26 7.87 12.79 -1.16
N LYS A 27 7.36 12.90 -2.39
CA LYS A 27 7.38 14.16 -3.14
C LYS A 27 6.70 15.32 -2.40
N LEU A 28 5.54 15.07 -1.78
CA LEU A 28 4.85 16.11 -0.99
C LEU A 28 5.62 16.46 0.28
N HIS A 29 6.17 15.46 0.97
CA HIS A 29 6.96 15.66 2.17
C HIS A 29 8.22 16.51 1.90
N ASP A 30 8.96 16.21 0.83
CA ASP A 30 10.14 16.96 0.42
C ASP A 30 9.78 18.41 0.06
N ARG A 31 8.63 18.61 -0.59
CA ARG A 31 8.10 19.94 -0.89
C ARG A 31 7.75 20.71 0.39
N LEU A 32 7.09 20.06 1.36
CA LEU A 32 6.71 20.66 2.64
C LEU A 32 7.93 21.07 3.48
N ALA A 33 9.03 20.33 3.39
CA ALA A 33 10.27 20.67 4.08
C ALA A 33 10.88 22.00 3.60
N SER A 34 10.62 22.37 2.34
CA SER A 34 11.11 23.62 1.74
C SER A 34 10.07 24.74 1.78
N PHE A 35 8.80 24.41 1.53
CA PHE A 35 7.69 25.36 1.43
C PHE A 35 6.43 24.78 2.09
N PRO A 36 6.26 25.04 3.40
CA PRO A 36 5.08 24.59 4.13
C PRO A 36 3.80 25.22 3.55
N ASN A 37 2.77 24.41 3.37
CA ASN A 37 1.45 24.83 2.91
C ASN A 37 0.37 23.89 3.46
N ASP A 38 -0.66 24.44 4.09
CA ASP A 38 -1.69 23.67 4.79
C ASP A 38 -2.42 22.67 3.88
N VAL A 39 -2.67 23.05 2.62
CA VAL A 39 -3.28 22.15 1.62
C VAL A 39 -2.37 20.94 1.37
N THR A 40 -1.07 21.18 1.23
CA THR A 40 -0.07 20.13 0.98
C THR A 40 0.15 19.26 2.23
N VAL A 41 0.03 19.84 3.43
CA VAL A 41 0.05 19.09 4.70
C VAL A 41 -1.12 18.12 4.78
N GLN A 42 -2.33 18.58 4.43
CA GLN A 42 -3.50 17.70 4.45
C GLN A 42 -3.37 16.56 3.42
N GLN A 43 -2.89 16.87 2.21
CA GLN A 43 -2.63 15.85 1.19
C GLN A 43 -1.59 14.80 1.64
N GLU A 44 -0.51 15.21 2.31
CA GLU A 44 0.48 14.26 2.85
C GLU A 44 -0.16 13.35 3.92
N ARG A 45 -1.00 13.91 4.80
CA ARG A 45 -1.73 13.15 5.82
C ARG A 45 -2.68 12.12 5.20
N ASP A 46 -3.41 12.51 4.16
CA ASP A 46 -4.34 11.63 3.46
C ASP A 46 -3.57 10.49 2.77
N LEU A 47 -2.46 10.78 2.09
CA LEU A 47 -1.60 9.75 1.50
C LEU A 47 -0.98 8.84 2.57
N SER A 48 -0.60 9.40 3.73
CA SER A 48 -0.11 8.63 4.88
C SER A 48 -1.18 7.69 5.44
N ALA A 49 -2.45 8.13 5.50
CA ALA A 49 -3.57 7.28 5.91
C ALA A 49 -3.79 6.15 4.89
N ARG A 50 -3.87 6.48 3.59
CA ARG A 50 -4.03 5.49 2.52
C ARG A 50 -2.92 4.45 2.52
N ARG A 51 -1.66 4.87 2.71
CA ARG A 51 -0.53 3.94 2.80
C ARG A 51 -0.68 2.93 3.94
N ARG A 52 -1.16 3.37 5.11
CA ARG A 52 -1.38 2.47 6.27
C ARG A 52 -2.47 1.46 5.99
N GLU A 53 -3.55 1.87 5.34
CA GLU A 53 -4.63 0.97 4.93
C GLU A 53 -4.12 -0.09 3.95
N LEU A 54 -3.37 0.34 2.93
CA LEU A 54 -2.76 -0.56 1.95
C LEU A 54 -1.81 -1.57 2.61
N HIS A 55 -0.95 -1.13 3.53
CA HIS A 55 -0.09 -2.05 4.28
C HIS A 55 -0.90 -3.08 5.06
N ALA A 56 -1.96 -2.67 5.76
CA ALA A 56 -2.79 -3.58 6.53
C ALA A 56 -3.49 -4.62 5.63
N GLU A 57 -3.99 -4.21 4.47
CA GLU A 57 -4.60 -5.11 3.48
C GLU A 57 -3.58 -6.09 2.90
N ILE A 58 -2.40 -5.61 2.49
CA ILE A 58 -1.31 -6.43 1.96
C ILE A 58 -0.87 -7.47 3.01
N ASP A 59 -0.66 -7.05 4.26
CA ASP A 59 -0.22 -7.96 5.31
C ASP A 59 -1.28 -9.04 5.60
N ARG A 60 -2.57 -8.66 5.61
CA ARG A 60 -3.67 -9.62 5.74
C ARG A 60 -3.66 -10.65 4.61
N LEU A 61 -3.55 -10.20 3.36
CA LEU A 61 -3.55 -11.08 2.19
C LEU A 61 -2.30 -11.96 2.11
N ARG A 62 -1.14 -11.48 2.56
CA ARG A 62 0.08 -12.29 2.68
C ARG A 62 -0.09 -13.43 3.69
N VAL A 63 -0.75 -13.17 4.82
CA VAL A 63 -1.07 -14.20 5.81
C VAL A 63 -2.04 -15.23 5.22
N GLU A 64 -3.08 -14.75 4.54
CA GLU A 64 -4.09 -15.60 3.89
C GLU A 64 -3.47 -16.51 2.83
N ARG A 65 -2.62 -15.96 1.95
CA ARG A 65 -1.91 -16.72 0.91
C ARG A 65 -1.02 -17.80 1.51
N ARG A 66 -0.22 -17.48 2.53
CA ARG A 66 0.63 -18.46 3.23
C ARG A 66 -0.18 -19.59 3.84
N ALA A 67 -1.35 -19.27 4.40
CA ALA A 67 -2.25 -20.28 4.97
C ALA A 67 -2.83 -21.20 3.88
N GLN A 68 -3.11 -20.68 2.69
CA GLN A 68 -3.55 -21.49 1.54
C GLN A 68 -2.41 -22.38 1.00
N GLU A 69 -1.21 -21.82 0.81
CA GLU A 69 -0.01 -22.55 0.38
C GLU A 69 0.29 -23.74 1.30
N GLY A 70 0.18 -23.54 2.63
CA GLY A 70 0.41 -24.61 3.62
C GLY A 70 -0.70 -25.67 3.69
N ARG A 71 -1.91 -25.41 3.18
CA ARG A 71 -2.98 -26.42 3.07
C ARG A 71 -2.87 -27.28 1.82
N LEU A 72 -2.14 -26.79 0.81
CA LEU A 72 -1.93 -27.46 -0.48
C LEU A 72 -0.62 -28.27 -0.52
N SER A 73 0.24 -28.12 0.50
CA SER A 73 1.47 -28.91 0.70
C SER A 73 1.23 -30.18 1.51
#